data_AF-A0A7S0SBC4-F1
#
_entry.id   AF-A0A7S0SBC4-F1
#
_cell.length_a   1.000
_cell.length_b   1.000
_cell.length_c   1.000
_cell.angle_alpha   90.00
_cell.angle_beta   90.00
_cell.angle_gamma   90.00
#
_symmetry.space_group_name_H-M   'P 1'
#
loop_
_entity.id
_entity.type
_entity.pdbx_description
1 polymer ?
#
loop_
_entity_poly.entity_id
_entity_poly.type
_entity_poly.pdbx_seq_one_letter_code
_entity_poly.pdbx_strand_id
1 'polypeptide(L)'
;AATKETVTKDPKAAYKQQHHPGADKSGASLLSKTQKTPHHAQHQRIGGVGGMGDPAGHPPEPHRHAPFVRGTVMVTALASVVSALVWLRYILQRISDRGAPGGTGSATQGAAVGTGLMRDMTREMRREAAAGAKKTLSKATETMKSRASQLGALVSDVKGSKTASAAGARLKAAIQNADQAPELFVTARFLIALYYYNICADKYSEYVWRFQYWEYTQRYGLRTARNGGQEVVPTGVPWLAAGVVVAATLMIHNKGPVACSLCILAYDVVDSLELLAEVFLTGELILNELVMKKLALVGCTCLLVAHSVKDKVDVTAYAGMLFEEDVGARRVTGRRKSAALLASRLLMAGMFFYVGLRQMERVVARDFAFVADHPKAMYRDGHDNNWLLVEFVLGIPLAIGYKSGWTARALAVTLFLEAFTCWNFLSSAQFRPDHARSHFVTNMACGGGLLLLQAFGAGRYTVDNLLAAKKRE
;
A
#
# COMPACT_ATOMS: atom_id res chain seq x y z
N ALA A 1 53.39 -3.39 -43.94
CA ALA A 1 53.95 -2.76 -42.73
C ALA A 1 52.81 -2.36 -41.81
N ALA A 2 52.51 -3.18 -40.80
CA ALA A 2 51.65 -2.82 -39.68
C ALA A 2 51.99 -3.77 -38.53
N THR A 3 52.67 -3.22 -37.51
CA THR A 3 53.17 -3.92 -36.32
C THR A 3 52.02 -4.15 -35.34
N LYS A 4 51.89 -5.38 -34.85
CA LYS A 4 51.06 -5.76 -33.70
C LYS A 4 51.86 -5.53 -32.41
N GLU A 5 51.38 -4.66 -31.54
CA GLU A 5 51.83 -4.61 -30.14
C GLU A 5 50.81 -5.34 -29.25
N THR A 6 51.31 -6.38 -28.61
CA THR A 6 50.65 -7.15 -27.55
C THR A 6 51.09 -6.59 -26.21
N VAL A 7 50.16 -6.01 -25.44
CA VAL A 7 50.40 -5.58 -24.06
C VAL A 7 49.66 -6.53 -23.12
N THR A 8 50.42 -7.42 -22.48
CA THR A 8 50.01 -8.21 -21.31
C THR A 8 50.14 -7.35 -20.06
N LYS A 9 49.05 -7.13 -19.32
CA LYS A 9 49.07 -6.55 -17.97
C LYS A 9 48.75 -7.61 -16.92
N ASP A 10 49.71 -7.80 -16.02
CA ASP A 10 49.71 -8.67 -14.86
C ASP A 10 49.10 -7.90 -13.64
N PRO A 11 48.07 -8.42 -12.93
CA PRO A 11 47.41 -7.68 -11.85
C PRO A 11 47.77 -8.26 -10.47
N LYS A 12 48.99 -8.05 -9.98
CA LYS A 12 49.34 -8.32 -8.57
C LYS A 12 50.42 -7.38 -8.03
N ALA A 13 50.07 -6.14 -7.70
CA ALA A 13 50.81 -5.32 -6.73
C ALA A 13 50.09 -3.98 -6.46
N ALA A 14 49.19 -3.91 -5.48
CA ALA A 14 48.85 -2.66 -4.78
C ALA A 14 47.90 -2.90 -3.59
N TYR A 15 48.40 -3.51 -2.51
CA TYR A 15 47.82 -3.28 -1.19
C TYR A 15 48.95 -3.41 -0.16
N LYS A 16 49.72 -2.33 0.00
CA LYS A 16 50.75 -2.22 1.03
C LYS A 16 50.32 -1.19 2.06
N GLN A 17 50.18 -1.71 3.26
CA GLN A 17 49.84 -1.07 4.53
C GLN A 17 50.63 0.22 4.77
N GLN A 18 49.92 1.28 5.19
CA GLN A 18 50.51 2.39 5.94
C GLN A 18 50.45 2.05 7.43
N HIS A 19 51.60 1.70 8.02
CA HIS A 19 51.83 1.69 9.45
C HIS A 19 52.63 2.95 9.82
N HIS A 20 52.12 3.75 10.74
CA HIS A 20 52.87 4.79 11.45
C HIS A 20 53.49 4.21 12.72
N PRO A 21 54.77 4.51 13.05
CA PRO A 21 55.36 4.23 14.35
C PRO A 21 55.56 5.49 15.21
N GLY A 22 55.50 5.32 16.53
CA GLY A 22 55.92 6.30 17.55
C GLY A 22 55.08 6.15 18.83
N ALA A 23 55.55 5.36 19.82
CA ALA A 23 56.17 5.80 21.10
C ALA A 23 55.11 6.37 22.07
N ASP A 24 54.92 5.90 23.32
CA ASP A 24 55.91 5.59 24.35
C ASP A 24 55.36 4.64 25.44
N LYS A 25 56.27 4.02 26.19
CA LYS A 25 56.02 3.17 27.37
C LYS A 25 56.31 3.92 28.67
N SER A 26 55.33 3.96 29.58
CA SER A 26 55.46 3.92 31.05
C SER A 26 54.03 3.98 31.61
N GLY A 27 53.47 3.04 32.39
CA GLY A 27 54.03 2.30 33.50
C GLY A 27 53.48 2.91 34.80
N ALA A 28 52.34 2.43 35.30
CA ALA A 28 52.00 2.38 36.74
C ALA A 28 50.62 1.76 36.99
N SER A 29 50.64 0.74 37.85
CA SER A 29 49.55 0.18 38.62
C SER A 29 48.78 1.25 39.41
N LEU A 30 47.44 1.14 39.50
CA LEU A 30 46.72 1.14 40.78
C LEU A 30 45.22 0.90 40.60
N LEU A 31 44.73 -0.02 41.42
CA LEU A 31 43.36 -0.16 41.92
C LEU A 31 42.56 1.15 41.94
N SER A 32 41.32 1.13 41.46
CA SER A 32 40.14 1.26 42.32
C SER A 32 38.84 1.53 41.53
N LYS A 33 37.74 1.06 42.14
CA LYS A 33 36.36 1.56 42.04
C LYS A 33 35.60 1.29 40.74
N THR A 34 34.83 0.21 40.84
CA THR A 34 33.54 -0.01 40.17
C THR A 34 32.62 1.20 40.39
N GLN A 35 32.69 2.17 39.48
CA GLN A 35 31.79 3.30 39.44
C GLN A 35 30.59 2.92 38.56
N LYS A 36 29.45 2.62 39.19
CA LYS A 36 28.15 2.52 38.51
C LYS A 36 27.84 3.88 37.89
N THR A 37 28.10 4.04 36.60
CA THR A 37 27.56 5.13 35.79
C THR A 37 26.08 4.85 35.50
N PRO A 38 25.15 5.77 35.82
CA PRO A 38 23.76 5.61 35.43
C PRO A 38 23.63 5.82 33.91
N HIS A 39 23.16 4.80 33.19
CA HIS A 39 22.87 4.82 31.74
C HIS A 39 21.64 5.67 31.35
N HIS A 40 21.36 6.76 32.07
CA HIS A 40 20.22 7.64 31.79
C HIS A 40 20.67 9.07 31.48
N ALA A 41 21.38 9.27 30.36
CA ALA A 41 21.66 10.63 29.86
C ALA A 41 22.10 10.70 28.38
N GLN A 42 21.57 9.88 27.46
CA GLN A 42 22.01 9.95 26.04
C GLN A 42 20.90 10.08 24.99
N HIS A 43 19.68 10.47 25.39
CA HIS A 43 18.58 10.71 24.44
C HIS A 43 17.98 12.13 24.44
N GLN A 44 18.61 13.11 25.09
CA GLN A 44 18.16 14.52 25.09
C GLN A 44 19.17 15.51 24.47
N ARG A 45 19.81 15.15 23.35
CA ARG A 45 20.56 16.12 22.51
C ARG A 45 20.23 15.98 21.02
N ILE A 46 18.93 15.92 20.67
CA ILE A 46 18.45 16.15 19.29
C ILE A 46 17.55 17.40 19.26
N GLY A 47 17.94 18.43 19.99
CA GLY A 47 17.27 19.72 20.00
C GLY A 47 18.28 20.78 20.41
N GLY A 48 18.94 21.38 19.43
CA GLY A 48 19.94 22.42 19.66
C GLY A 48 21.36 22.03 19.29
N VAL A 49 21.56 21.48 18.09
CA VAL A 49 22.83 21.74 17.39
C VAL A 49 22.65 23.13 16.78
N GLY A 50 23.06 24.15 17.53
CA GLY A 50 23.31 25.48 16.95
C GLY A 50 24.29 25.28 15.82
N GLY A 51 23.82 25.50 14.59
CA GLY A 51 24.59 25.22 13.39
C GLY A 51 25.92 25.95 13.44
N MET A 52 27.02 25.20 13.34
CA MET A 52 28.18 25.72 12.62
C MET A 52 27.63 26.10 11.24
N GLY A 53 27.55 27.41 10.97
CA GLY A 53 27.04 27.92 9.71
C GLY A 53 27.71 27.20 8.56
N ASP A 54 26.93 26.82 7.54
CA ASP A 54 27.48 26.35 6.28
C ASP A 54 28.62 27.31 5.88
N PRO A 55 29.86 26.86 5.66
CA PRO A 55 30.96 27.74 5.29
C PRO A 55 30.66 28.55 4.02
N ALA A 56 29.67 28.14 3.22
CA ALA A 56 29.19 28.87 2.05
C ALA A 56 28.13 29.96 2.37
N GLY A 57 27.71 30.12 3.63
CA GLY A 57 26.71 31.12 4.03
C GLY A 57 25.29 30.85 3.52
N HIS A 58 24.98 29.62 3.14
CA HIS A 58 23.65 29.27 2.63
C HIS A 58 22.57 29.37 3.72
N PRO A 59 21.36 29.85 3.39
CA PRO A 59 20.24 29.76 4.31
C PRO A 59 19.89 28.29 4.57
N PRO A 60 19.41 27.97 5.80
CA PRO A 60 19.10 26.59 6.18
C PRO A 60 18.10 25.97 5.19
N GLU A 61 18.33 24.71 4.81
CA GLU A 61 17.46 24.01 3.88
C GLU A 61 16.02 23.96 4.41
N PRO A 62 15.02 24.23 3.54
CA PRO A 62 13.63 24.22 3.96
C PRO A 62 13.16 22.81 4.33
N HIS A 63 12.54 22.68 5.50
CA HIS A 63 12.00 21.41 5.99
C HIS A 63 10.91 20.85 5.04
N ARG A 64 11.02 19.56 4.69
CA ARG A 64 10.09 18.86 3.76
C ARG A 64 8.73 18.48 4.38
N HIS A 65 8.57 18.58 5.69
CA HIS A 65 7.34 18.13 6.38
C HIS A 65 6.10 18.97 6.03
N ALA A 66 6.23 20.30 5.98
CA ALA A 66 5.09 21.19 5.71
C ALA A 66 4.46 20.97 4.31
N PRO A 67 5.23 20.84 3.22
CA PRO A 67 4.70 20.45 1.92
C PRO A 67 3.97 19.11 1.94
N PHE A 68 4.49 18.11 2.68
CA PHE A 68 3.85 16.80 2.79
C PHE A 68 2.43 16.88 3.35
N VAL A 69 2.27 17.60 4.45
CA VAL A 69 0.95 17.84 5.07
C VAL A 69 0.00 18.49 4.06
N ARG A 70 0.49 19.45 3.26
CA ARG A 70 -0.32 20.10 2.21
C ARG A 70 -0.75 19.13 1.12
N GLY A 71 0.13 18.23 0.66
CA GLY A 71 -0.25 17.19 -0.29
C GLY A 71 -1.27 16.21 0.25
N THR A 72 -1.12 15.79 1.51
CA THR A 72 -2.10 14.93 2.18
C THR A 72 -3.47 15.61 2.31
N VAL A 73 -3.49 16.88 2.73
CA VAL A 73 -4.73 17.68 2.82
C VAL A 73 -5.37 17.83 1.43
N MET A 74 -4.59 18.14 0.40
CA MET A 74 -5.11 18.30 -0.96
C MET A 74 -5.73 17.00 -1.49
N VAL A 75 -5.03 15.87 -1.36
CA VAL A 75 -5.55 14.57 -1.81
C VAL A 75 -6.81 14.18 -1.04
N THR A 76 -6.83 14.42 0.27
CA THR A 76 -8.00 14.15 1.12
C THR A 76 -9.18 15.03 0.73
N ALA A 77 -8.95 16.32 0.49
CA ALA A 77 -9.97 17.26 0.05
C ALA A 77 -10.53 16.86 -1.32
N LEU A 78 -9.67 16.52 -2.28
CA LEU A 78 -10.09 16.08 -3.61
C LEU A 78 -10.91 14.78 -3.54
N ALA A 79 -10.43 13.76 -2.81
CA ALA A 79 -11.17 12.51 -2.61
C ALA A 79 -12.53 12.75 -1.91
N SER A 80 -12.59 13.69 -0.97
CA SER A 80 -13.82 14.08 -0.28
C SER A 80 -14.81 14.77 -1.22
N VAL A 81 -14.35 15.69 -2.06
CA VAL A 81 -15.18 16.37 -3.08
C VAL A 81 -15.73 15.35 -4.08
N VAL A 82 -14.89 14.45 -4.62
CA VAL A 82 -15.34 13.40 -5.54
C VAL A 82 -16.39 12.50 -4.87
N SER A 83 -16.16 12.09 -3.62
CA SER A 83 -17.13 11.30 -2.85
C SER A 83 -18.45 12.04 -2.64
N ALA A 84 -18.40 13.34 -2.31
CA ALA A 84 -19.58 14.18 -2.16
C ALA A 84 -20.36 14.33 -3.46
N LEU A 85 -19.67 14.46 -4.61
CA LEU A 85 -20.31 14.53 -5.93
C LEU A 85 -20.99 13.21 -6.31
N VAL A 86 -20.35 12.07 -6.03
CA VAL A 86 -20.96 10.74 -6.24
C VAL A 86 -22.24 10.59 -5.42
N TRP A 87 -22.19 11.01 -4.15
CA TRP A 87 -23.34 10.95 -3.25
C TRP A 87 -24.45 11.92 -3.66
N LEU A 88 -24.10 13.15 -4.05
CA LEU A 88 -25.03 14.15 -4.56
C LEU A 88 -25.76 13.63 -5.80
N ARG A 89 -25.03 13.05 -6.77
CA ARG A 89 -25.64 12.42 -7.96
C ARG A 89 -26.62 11.33 -7.58
N TYR A 90 -26.28 10.49 -6.60
CA TYR A 90 -27.17 9.44 -6.10
C TYR A 90 -28.47 10.01 -5.50
N ILE A 91 -28.39 11.09 -4.72
CA ILE A 91 -29.56 11.78 -4.17
C ILE A 91 -30.43 12.36 -5.30
N LEU A 92 -29.81 13.06 -6.25
CA LEU A 92 -30.54 13.68 -7.36
C LEU A 92 -31.27 12.65 -8.22
N GLN A 93 -30.63 11.50 -8.49
CA GLN A 93 -31.27 10.38 -9.19
C GLN A 93 -32.49 9.88 -8.41
N ARG A 94 -32.36 9.67 -7.10
CA ARG A 94 -33.46 9.20 -6.25
C ARG A 94 -34.64 10.18 -6.16
N ILE A 95 -34.36 11.49 -6.17
CA ILE A 95 -35.41 12.51 -6.21
C ILE A 95 -36.09 12.49 -7.59
N SER A 96 -35.32 12.40 -8.68
CA SER A 96 -35.84 12.29 -10.04
C SER A 96 -36.73 11.05 -10.22
N ASP A 97 -36.33 9.91 -9.67
CA ASP A 97 -37.08 8.65 -9.77
C ASP A 97 -38.44 8.73 -9.03
N ARG A 98 -38.55 9.56 -7.98
CA ARG A 98 -39.83 9.81 -7.28
C ARG A 98 -40.71 10.82 -8.01
N GLY A 99 -40.10 11.74 -8.74
CA GLY A 99 -40.80 12.75 -9.55
C GLY A 99 -41.29 12.22 -10.90
N ALA A 100 -40.94 10.98 -11.27
CA ALA A 100 -41.38 10.38 -12.52
C ALA A 100 -42.93 10.20 -12.54
N PRO A 101 -43.58 10.27 -13.73
CA PRO A 101 -45.02 10.58 -13.89
C PRO A 101 -46.03 9.54 -13.38
N GLY A 102 -45.59 8.54 -12.60
CA GLY A 102 -46.47 7.57 -11.93
C GLY A 102 -46.83 7.94 -10.49
N GLY A 103 -46.23 8.97 -9.91
CA GLY A 103 -46.64 9.50 -8.61
C GLY A 103 -47.92 10.33 -8.75
N THR A 104 -48.99 9.94 -8.07
CA THR A 104 -50.35 10.53 -8.09
C THR A 104 -50.45 11.97 -7.54
N GLY A 105 -49.40 12.77 -7.66
CA GLY A 105 -49.33 14.15 -7.20
C GLY A 105 -50.08 15.08 -8.14
N SER A 106 -51.33 15.40 -7.78
CA SER A 106 -52.13 16.53 -8.24
C SER A 106 -51.29 17.70 -8.76
N ALA A 107 -51.22 17.85 -10.08
CA ALA A 107 -50.64 19.01 -10.74
C ALA A 107 -51.59 20.21 -10.59
N THR A 108 -51.58 20.85 -9.43
CA THR A 108 -52.28 22.11 -9.20
C THR A 108 -51.35 23.29 -9.46
N GLN A 109 -51.49 23.84 -10.67
CA GLN A 109 -51.32 25.23 -11.14
C GLN A 109 -50.62 26.28 -10.26
N GLY A 110 -49.77 27.08 -10.90
CA GLY A 110 -49.77 28.54 -10.63
C GLY A 110 -48.42 29.25 -10.43
N ALA A 111 -47.67 29.42 -11.52
CA ALA A 111 -46.92 30.65 -11.87
C ALA A 111 -46.38 31.58 -10.75
N ALA A 112 -45.31 31.17 -10.06
CA ALA A 112 -44.37 32.09 -9.38
C ALA A 112 -42.94 31.48 -9.37
N VAL A 113 -42.36 31.31 -10.56
CA VAL A 113 -41.41 30.21 -10.86
C VAL A 113 -39.91 30.52 -10.64
N GLY A 114 -39.51 31.76 -10.32
CA GLY A 114 -38.07 32.11 -10.35
C GLY A 114 -37.25 31.70 -9.13
N THR A 115 -37.66 32.15 -7.94
CA THR A 115 -36.79 32.13 -6.73
C THR A 115 -37.27 31.19 -5.63
N GLY A 116 -38.56 30.83 -5.62
CA GLY A 116 -39.13 29.83 -4.71
C GLY A 116 -38.62 28.42 -5.00
N LEU A 117 -38.59 28.03 -6.28
CA LEU A 117 -38.20 26.69 -6.72
C LEU A 117 -36.79 26.30 -6.25
N MET A 118 -35.81 27.20 -6.38
CA MET A 118 -34.44 26.95 -5.92
C MET A 118 -34.35 26.82 -4.39
N ARG A 119 -35.10 27.61 -3.63
CA ARG A 119 -35.14 27.53 -2.16
C ARG A 119 -35.81 26.23 -1.69
N ASP A 120 -36.91 25.83 -2.33
CA ASP A 120 -37.62 24.60 -2.01
C ASP A 120 -36.80 23.37 -2.40
N MET A 121 -36.14 23.38 -3.56
CA MET A 121 -35.20 22.34 -3.97
C MET A 121 -34.02 22.24 -2.99
N THR A 122 -33.46 23.37 -2.54
CA THR A 122 -32.37 23.35 -1.55
C THR A 122 -32.82 22.80 -0.20
N ARG A 123 -34.03 23.14 0.26
CA ARG A 123 -34.61 22.61 1.50
C ARG A 123 -34.84 21.10 1.40
N GLU A 124 -35.38 20.64 0.28
CA GLU A 124 -35.64 19.23 0.03
C GLU A 124 -34.34 18.44 -0.10
N MET A 125 -33.35 18.96 -0.83
CA MET A 125 -32.01 18.38 -0.90
C MET A 125 -31.36 18.26 0.48
N ARG A 126 -31.47 19.28 1.35
CA ARG A 126 -30.93 19.22 2.73
C ARG A 126 -31.65 18.17 3.57
N ARG A 127 -32.98 18.05 3.46
CA ARG A 127 -33.76 17.03 4.17
C ARG A 127 -33.38 15.62 3.72
N GLU A 128 -33.30 15.39 2.41
CA GLU A 128 -32.91 14.09 1.84
C GLU A 128 -31.44 13.77 2.13
N ALA A 129 -30.55 14.75 2.08
CA ALA A 129 -29.15 14.63 2.47
C ALA A 129 -29.03 14.19 3.95
N ALA A 130 -29.72 14.88 4.86
CA ALA A 130 -29.69 14.56 6.29
C ALA A 130 -30.34 13.18 6.58
N ALA A 131 -31.48 12.88 5.95
CA ALA A 131 -32.16 11.60 6.08
C ALA A 131 -31.32 10.46 5.50
N GLY A 132 -30.68 10.69 4.35
CA GLY A 132 -29.77 9.75 3.69
C GLY A 132 -28.51 9.49 4.52
N ALA A 133 -27.90 10.52 5.09
CA ALA A 133 -26.75 10.41 5.98
C ALA A 133 -27.12 9.62 7.25
N LYS A 134 -28.23 9.98 7.91
CA LYS A 134 -28.74 9.27 9.09
C LYS A 134 -29.04 7.80 8.79
N LYS A 135 -29.70 7.50 7.65
CA LYS A 135 -29.99 6.13 7.21
C LYS A 135 -28.72 5.33 6.89
N THR A 136 -27.72 5.98 6.28
CA THR A 136 -26.45 5.33 5.96
C THR A 136 -25.68 5.01 7.24
N LEU A 137 -25.63 5.95 8.20
CA LEU A 137 -25.01 5.76 9.50
C LEU A 137 -25.74 4.68 10.31
N SER A 138 -27.08 4.70 10.37
CA SER A 138 -27.85 3.68 11.09
C SER A 138 -27.64 2.30 10.48
N LYS A 139 -27.66 2.19 9.15
CA LYS A 139 -27.38 0.93 8.44
C LYS A 139 -25.95 0.44 8.69
N ALA A 140 -24.96 1.34 8.70
CA ALA A 140 -23.59 0.98 9.00
C ALA A 140 -23.45 0.46 10.45
N THR A 141 -24.07 1.14 11.41
CA THR A 141 -24.10 0.72 12.83
C THR A 141 -24.84 -0.61 13.01
N GLU A 142 -25.99 -0.80 12.36
CA GLU A 142 -26.74 -2.06 12.37
C GLU A 142 -25.94 -3.20 11.76
N THR A 143 -25.27 -2.94 10.63
CA THR A 143 -24.37 -3.92 9.98
C THR A 143 -23.24 -4.29 10.93
N MET A 144 -22.56 -3.31 11.53
CA MET A 144 -21.47 -3.56 12.48
C MET A 144 -21.96 -4.35 13.71
N LYS A 145 -23.12 -4.00 14.28
CA LYS A 145 -23.72 -4.72 15.40
C LYS A 145 -24.09 -6.16 15.02
N SER A 146 -24.66 -6.36 13.84
CA SER A 146 -24.99 -7.68 13.30
C SER A 146 -23.73 -8.52 13.07
N ARG A 147 -22.64 -7.95 12.54
CA ARG A 147 -21.36 -8.65 12.38
C ARG A 147 -20.73 -8.99 13.73
N ALA A 148 -20.80 -8.08 14.70
CA ALA A 148 -20.32 -8.33 16.06
C ALA A 148 -21.10 -9.46 16.73
N SER A 149 -22.44 -9.51 16.58
CA SER A 149 -23.25 -10.60 17.11
C SER A 149 -23.00 -11.92 16.38
N GLN A 150 -22.83 -11.91 15.06
CA GLN A 150 -22.43 -13.09 14.27
C GLN A 150 -21.07 -13.63 14.71
N LEU A 151 -20.10 -12.75 14.98
CA LEU A 151 -18.79 -13.14 15.49
C LEU A 151 -18.89 -13.71 16.90
N GLY A 152 -19.69 -13.11 17.78
CA GLY A 152 -19.96 -13.63 19.12
C GLY A 152 -20.61 -15.01 19.10
N ALA A 153 -21.61 -15.20 18.23
CA ALA A 153 -22.26 -16.50 18.00
C ALA A 153 -21.26 -17.53 17.46
N LEU A 154 -20.42 -17.16 16.48
CA LEU A 154 -19.37 -18.04 15.96
C LEU A 154 -18.39 -18.47 17.05
N VAL A 155 -17.92 -17.54 17.89
CA VAL A 155 -17.02 -17.86 19.00
C VAL A 155 -17.69 -18.80 20.00
N SER A 156 -18.97 -18.57 20.31
CA SER A 156 -19.78 -19.45 21.17
C SER A 156 -19.91 -20.86 20.55
N ASP A 157 -20.21 -20.94 19.26
CA ASP A 157 -20.36 -22.20 18.52
C ASP A 157 -19.04 -22.97 18.42
N VAL A 158 -17.92 -22.28 18.20
CA VAL A 158 -16.59 -22.89 18.18
C VAL A 158 -16.24 -23.42 19.58
N LYS A 159 -16.51 -22.65 20.65
CA LYS A 159 -16.28 -23.08 22.03
C LYS A 159 -17.19 -24.24 22.46
N GLY A 160 -18.44 -24.26 22.02
CA GLY A 160 -19.41 -25.32 22.32
C GLY A 160 -19.24 -26.59 21.47
N SER A 161 -18.27 -26.63 20.56
CA SER A 161 -18.02 -27.80 19.72
C SER A 161 -17.38 -28.92 20.54
N LYS A 162 -18.03 -30.09 20.58
CA LYS A 162 -17.53 -31.27 21.32
C LYS A 162 -16.22 -31.85 20.76
N THR A 163 -15.90 -31.55 19.51
CA THR A 163 -14.69 -32.04 18.82
C THR A 163 -13.97 -30.92 18.09
N ALA A 164 -12.64 -31.04 18.00
CA ALA A 164 -11.79 -30.10 17.26
C ALA A 164 -12.15 -30.06 15.75
N SER A 165 -12.59 -31.19 15.17
CA SER A 165 -13.02 -31.25 13.78
C SER A 165 -14.30 -30.45 13.51
N ALA A 166 -15.28 -30.52 14.43
CA ALA A 166 -16.51 -29.73 14.33
C ALA A 166 -16.24 -28.24 14.50
N ALA A 167 -15.38 -27.87 15.46
CA ALA A 167 -14.91 -26.49 15.65
C ALA A 167 -14.23 -25.97 14.37
N GLY A 168 -13.32 -26.77 13.80
CA GLY A 168 -12.62 -26.43 12.56
C GLY A 168 -13.56 -26.30 11.35
N ALA A 169 -14.57 -27.15 11.22
CA ALA A 169 -15.57 -27.06 10.16
C ALA A 169 -16.41 -25.79 10.25
N ARG A 170 -16.86 -25.42 11.46
CA ARG A 170 -17.61 -24.17 11.72
C ARG A 170 -16.76 -22.94 11.42
N LEU A 171 -15.53 -22.91 11.90
CA LEU A 171 -14.59 -21.83 11.61
C LEU A 171 -14.33 -21.72 10.10
N LYS A 172 -14.10 -22.85 9.42
CA LYS A 172 -13.90 -22.87 7.97
C LYS A 172 -15.10 -22.29 7.22
N ALA A 173 -16.32 -22.68 7.57
CA ALA A 173 -17.56 -22.18 6.97
C ALA A 173 -17.70 -20.66 7.20
N ALA A 174 -17.46 -20.20 8.43
CA ALA A 174 -17.51 -18.77 8.73
C ALA A 174 -16.50 -17.96 7.94
N ILE A 175 -15.26 -18.44 7.78
CA ILE A 175 -14.29 -17.72 6.97
C ILE A 175 -14.69 -17.77 5.49
N GLN A 176 -15.21 -18.89 4.98
CA GLN A 176 -15.73 -18.95 3.61
C GLN A 176 -16.87 -17.95 3.37
N ASN A 177 -17.73 -17.72 4.35
CA ASN A 177 -18.79 -16.72 4.27
C ASN A 177 -18.22 -15.29 4.31
N ALA A 178 -17.21 -15.04 5.15
CA ALA A 178 -16.51 -13.76 5.21
C ALA A 178 -15.79 -13.42 3.89
N ASP A 179 -15.25 -14.43 3.19
CA ASP A 179 -14.57 -14.27 1.89
C ASP A 179 -15.50 -13.78 0.77
N GLN A 180 -16.79 -14.10 0.87
CA GLN A 180 -17.79 -13.70 -0.12
C GLN A 180 -18.49 -12.40 0.26
N ALA A 181 -18.12 -11.79 1.40
CA ALA A 181 -18.76 -10.59 1.89
C ALA A 181 -18.46 -9.42 0.93
N PRO A 182 -19.48 -8.69 0.43
CA PRO A 182 -19.28 -7.53 -0.46
C PRO A 182 -18.38 -6.46 0.16
N GLU A 183 -18.40 -6.35 1.49
CA GLU A 183 -17.58 -5.45 2.28
C GLU A 183 -16.09 -5.74 2.10
N LEU A 184 -15.70 -7.01 1.96
CA LEU A 184 -14.29 -7.39 1.78
C LEU A 184 -13.72 -6.80 0.49
N PHE A 185 -14.51 -6.74 -0.58
CA PHE A 185 -14.08 -6.13 -1.85
C PHE A 185 -13.94 -4.62 -1.75
N VAL A 186 -14.86 -3.96 -1.03
CA VAL A 186 -14.77 -2.52 -0.77
C VAL A 186 -13.54 -2.21 0.08
N THR A 187 -13.30 -3.01 1.14
CA THR A 187 -12.09 -2.91 1.96
C THR A 187 -10.84 -3.12 1.12
N ALA A 188 -10.78 -4.16 0.29
CA ALA A 188 -9.63 -4.42 -0.55
C ALA A 188 -9.34 -3.28 -1.54
N ARG A 189 -10.38 -2.72 -2.18
CA ARG A 189 -10.26 -1.53 -3.04
C ARG A 189 -9.76 -0.31 -2.28
N PHE A 190 -10.29 -0.07 -1.09
CA PHE A 190 -9.86 1.02 -0.23
C PHE A 190 -8.40 0.88 0.17
N LEU A 191 -7.97 -0.32 0.59
CA LEU A 191 -6.58 -0.60 0.94
C LEU A 191 -5.62 -0.35 -0.22
N ILE A 192 -5.97 -0.78 -1.43
CA ILE A 192 -5.17 -0.49 -2.63
C ILE A 192 -5.18 1.03 -2.93
N ALA A 193 -6.32 1.70 -2.80
CA ALA A 193 -6.42 3.14 -3.00
C ALA A 193 -5.58 3.97 -2.01
N LEU A 194 -5.36 3.49 -0.77
CA LEU A 194 -4.49 4.18 0.20
C LEU A 194 -3.07 4.39 -0.34
N TYR A 195 -2.53 3.42 -1.07
CA TYR A 195 -1.23 3.56 -1.72
C TYR A 195 -1.24 4.68 -2.76
N TYR A 196 -2.26 4.74 -3.61
CA TYR A 196 -2.38 5.79 -4.62
C TYR A 196 -2.59 7.17 -4.01
N TYR A 197 -3.39 7.28 -2.94
CA TYR A 197 -3.54 8.54 -2.21
C TYR A 197 -2.21 8.99 -1.63
N ASN A 198 -1.42 8.07 -1.07
CA ASN A 198 -0.10 8.40 -0.56
C ASN A 198 0.85 8.89 -1.68
N ILE A 199 0.95 8.16 -2.79
CA ILE A 199 1.81 8.58 -3.91
C ILE A 199 1.37 9.92 -4.49
N CYS A 200 0.06 10.13 -4.66
CA CYS A 200 -0.44 11.41 -5.15
C CYS A 200 -0.15 12.54 -4.16
N ALA A 201 -0.21 12.26 -2.86
CA ALA A 201 0.16 13.22 -1.83
C ALA A 201 1.65 13.55 -1.93
N ASP A 202 2.52 12.56 -2.11
CA ASP A 202 3.96 12.75 -2.29
C ASP A 202 4.26 13.62 -3.52
N LYS A 203 3.67 13.31 -4.67
CA LYS A 203 3.83 14.09 -5.92
C LYS A 203 3.31 15.53 -5.80
N TYR A 204 2.16 15.72 -5.14
CA TYR A 204 1.65 17.08 -4.89
C TYR A 204 2.55 17.86 -3.92
N SER A 205 3.07 17.19 -2.91
CA SER A 205 3.95 17.79 -1.91
C SER A 205 5.26 18.23 -2.52
N GLU A 206 5.83 17.40 -3.39
CA GLU A 206 7.01 17.72 -4.19
C GLU A 206 6.75 18.93 -5.11
N TYR A 207 5.59 18.97 -5.78
CA TYR A 207 5.17 20.10 -6.58
C TYR A 207 5.06 21.41 -5.77
N VAL A 208 4.37 21.38 -4.63
CA VAL A 208 4.19 22.55 -3.75
C VAL A 208 5.53 23.01 -3.18
N TRP A 209 6.36 22.09 -2.70
CA TRP A 209 7.69 22.41 -2.19
C TRP A 209 8.53 23.09 -3.27
N ARG A 210 8.53 22.56 -4.49
CA ARG A 210 9.24 23.16 -5.63
C ARG A 210 8.76 24.58 -5.92
N PHE A 211 7.45 24.80 -5.96
CA PHE A 211 6.91 26.13 -6.27
C PHE A 211 7.22 27.13 -5.15
N GLN A 212 7.06 26.72 -3.89
CA GLN A 212 7.33 27.57 -2.73
C GLN A 212 8.82 27.91 -2.58
N TYR A 213 9.71 26.98 -2.94
CA TYR A 213 11.16 27.14 -2.79
C TYR A 213 11.86 27.26 -4.14
N TRP A 214 11.17 27.74 -5.17
CA TRP A 214 11.70 27.84 -6.52
C TRP A 214 12.98 28.70 -6.57
N GLU A 215 12.95 29.88 -5.94
CA GLU A 215 14.09 30.78 -5.87
C GLU A 215 15.27 30.17 -5.10
N TYR A 216 14.99 29.45 -4.00
CA TYR A 216 16.01 28.73 -3.25
C TYR A 216 16.66 27.64 -4.11
N THR A 217 15.82 26.88 -4.84
CA THR A 217 16.26 25.82 -5.76
C THR A 217 17.18 26.36 -6.83
N GLN A 218 16.82 27.48 -7.47
CA GLN A 218 17.62 28.10 -8.52
C GLN A 218 18.93 28.70 -8.01
N ARG A 219 18.92 29.31 -6.82
CA ARG A 219 20.10 30.02 -6.29
C ARG A 219 21.14 29.10 -5.67
N TYR A 220 20.69 28.09 -4.92
CA TYR A 220 21.59 27.26 -4.12
C TYR A 220 21.78 25.86 -4.70
N GLY A 221 20.93 25.46 -5.66
CA GLY A 221 20.88 24.09 -6.17
C GLY A 221 20.42 23.15 -5.06
N LEU A 222 19.24 22.54 -5.19
CA LEU A 222 18.87 21.48 -4.26
C LEU A 222 19.64 20.22 -4.62
N ARG A 223 20.85 20.11 -4.07
CA ARG A 223 21.53 18.84 -3.96
C ARG A 223 20.67 17.96 -3.07
N THR A 224 19.82 17.14 -3.66
CA THR A 224 19.27 16.05 -2.87
C THR A 224 20.46 15.22 -2.41
N ALA A 225 20.68 15.16 -1.11
CA ALA A 225 21.82 14.47 -0.49
C ALA A 225 21.92 12.97 -0.84
N ARG A 226 21.01 12.45 -1.67
CA ARG A 226 20.86 11.04 -1.96
C ARG A 226 21.80 10.53 -3.05
N ASN A 227 22.10 11.32 -4.10
CA ASN A 227 22.85 10.85 -5.28
C ASN A 227 23.86 11.88 -5.83
N GLY A 228 24.91 12.21 -5.08
CA GLY A 228 26.17 12.71 -5.68
C GLY A 228 26.12 13.99 -6.55
N GLY A 229 25.08 14.82 -6.44
CA GLY A 229 24.96 16.06 -7.21
C GLY A 229 24.13 15.99 -8.49
N GLN A 230 23.39 14.90 -8.74
CA GLN A 230 22.39 14.93 -9.80
C GLN A 230 21.26 15.90 -9.44
N GLU A 231 21.06 16.88 -10.33
CA GLU A 231 19.92 17.77 -10.32
C GLU A 231 18.67 16.92 -10.58
N VAL A 232 17.86 16.70 -9.54
CA VAL A 232 16.61 15.96 -9.69
C VAL A 232 15.64 16.87 -10.43
N VAL A 233 15.60 16.76 -11.75
CA VAL A 233 14.60 17.43 -12.58
C VAL A 233 13.26 16.75 -12.29
N PRO A 234 12.26 17.45 -11.72
CA PRO A 234 11.04 16.80 -11.28
C PRO A 234 10.25 16.29 -12.49
N THR A 235 10.10 14.97 -12.60
CA THR A 235 9.23 14.28 -13.54
C THR A 235 7.86 14.09 -12.89
N GLY A 236 6.99 15.11 -12.99
CA GLY A 236 5.65 14.99 -12.42
C GLY A 236 4.75 16.20 -12.63
N VAL A 237 3.74 16.05 -13.49
CA VAL A 237 2.64 17.00 -13.63
C VAL A 237 1.59 16.67 -12.56
N PRO A 238 1.24 17.59 -11.63
CA PRO A 238 0.31 17.30 -10.52
C PRO A 238 -1.09 16.90 -11.00
N TRP A 239 -1.46 17.24 -12.24
CA TRP A 239 -2.74 16.88 -12.85
C TRP A 239 -2.93 15.36 -13.03
N LEU A 240 -1.85 14.62 -13.31
CA LEU A 240 -1.93 13.15 -13.40
C LEU A 240 -2.26 12.55 -12.03
N ALA A 241 -1.61 13.05 -10.97
CA ALA A 241 -1.90 12.63 -9.60
C ALA A 241 -3.37 12.94 -9.22
N ALA A 242 -3.88 14.13 -9.58
CA ALA A 242 -5.29 14.46 -9.36
C ALA A 242 -6.24 13.48 -10.08
N GLY A 243 -5.94 13.13 -11.34
CA GLY A 243 -6.71 12.13 -12.09
C GLY A 243 -6.72 10.75 -11.42
N VAL A 244 -5.58 10.31 -10.89
CA VAL A 244 -5.46 9.04 -10.15
C VAL A 244 -6.27 9.07 -8.85
N VAL A 245 -6.28 10.18 -8.11
CA VAL A 245 -7.13 10.33 -6.91
C VAL A 245 -8.62 10.21 -7.27
N VAL A 246 -9.05 10.86 -8.37
CA VAL A 246 -10.44 10.75 -8.85
C VAL A 246 -10.76 9.30 -9.22
N ALA A 247 -9.90 8.63 -9.99
CA ALA A 247 -10.09 7.24 -10.38
C ALA A 247 -10.14 6.29 -9.18
N ALA A 248 -9.21 6.42 -8.23
CA ALA A 248 -9.18 5.61 -7.00
C ALA A 248 -10.43 5.83 -6.14
N THR A 249 -10.90 7.07 -6.02
CA THR A 249 -12.11 7.41 -5.27
C THR A 249 -13.35 6.81 -5.95
N LEU A 250 -13.52 6.99 -7.25
CA LEU A 250 -14.64 6.43 -8.02
C LEU A 250 -14.65 4.90 -7.98
N MET A 251 -13.45 4.27 -8.01
CA MET A 251 -13.28 2.83 -7.85
C MET A 251 -13.81 2.33 -6.50
N ILE A 252 -13.49 3.01 -5.39
CA ILE A 252 -14.03 2.68 -4.06
C ILE A 252 -15.57 2.73 -4.07
N HIS A 253 -16.14 3.75 -4.71
CA HIS A 253 -17.60 3.91 -4.85
C HIS A 253 -18.23 3.00 -5.91
N ASN A 254 -17.47 2.08 -6.51
CA ASN A 254 -17.90 1.19 -7.58
C ASN A 254 -18.52 1.94 -8.78
N LYS A 255 -18.04 3.16 -9.09
CA LYS A 255 -18.49 3.97 -10.23
C LYS A 255 -17.50 3.82 -11.37
N GLY A 256 -17.93 3.16 -12.45
CA GLY A 256 -17.06 2.85 -13.59
C GLY A 256 -15.78 2.09 -13.18
N PRO A 257 -15.88 1.03 -12.37
CA PRO A 257 -14.71 0.43 -11.72
C PRO A 257 -13.68 -0.10 -12.73
N VAL A 258 -14.11 -0.56 -13.92
CA VAL A 258 -13.19 -1.02 -14.97
C VAL A 258 -12.32 0.12 -15.49
N ALA A 259 -12.94 1.23 -15.89
CA ALA A 259 -12.22 2.38 -16.42
C ALA A 259 -11.29 2.98 -15.37
N CYS A 260 -11.76 3.06 -14.11
CA CYS A 260 -10.94 3.54 -13.00
C CYS A 260 -9.75 2.62 -12.73
N SER A 261 -9.94 1.31 -12.65
CA SER A 261 -8.84 0.35 -12.46
C SER A 261 -7.84 0.35 -13.62
N LEU A 262 -8.31 0.52 -14.86
CA LEU A 262 -7.43 0.66 -16.03
C LEU A 262 -6.62 1.95 -16.00
N CYS A 263 -7.23 3.06 -15.56
CA CYS A 263 -6.52 4.33 -15.39
C CYS A 263 -5.41 4.22 -14.33
N ILE A 264 -5.70 3.58 -13.20
CA ILE A 264 -4.72 3.32 -12.14
C ILE A 264 -3.61 2.37 -12.64
N LEU A 265 -3.96 1.30 -13.35
CA LEU A 265 -2.97 0.39 -13.95
C LEU A 265 -2.09 1.09 -14.99
N ALA A 266 -2.66 1.98 -15.81
CA ALA A 266 -1.87 2.77 -16.76
C ALA A 266 -0.89 3.69 -16.04
N TYR A 267 -1.31 4.29 -14.92
CA TYR A 267 -0.41 5.07 -14.07
C TYR A 267 0.72 4.21 -13.49
N ASP A 268 0.42 3.02 -12.96
CA ASP A 268 1.44 2.08 -12.48
C ASP A 268 2.46 1.71 -13.55
N VAL A 269 1.97 1.43 -14.77
CA VAL A 269 2.84 1.07 -15.90
C VAL A 269 3.76 2.23 -16.25
N VAL A 270 3.25 3.46 -16.32
CA VAL A 270 4.08 4.64 -16.61
C VAL A 270 5.12 4.87 -15.51
N ASP A 271 4.71 4.83 -14.24
CA ASP A 271 5.63 4.98 -13.09
C ASP A 271 6.66 3.84 -13.03
N SER A 272 6.26 2.62 -13.41
CA SER A 272 7.16 1.46 -13.47
C SER A 272 8.09 1.50 -14.69
N LEU A 273 7.66 2.04 -15.82
CA LEU A 273 8.50 2.16 -17.02
C LEU A 273 9.66 3.12 -16.78
N GLU A 274 9.48 4.18 -16.01
CA GLU A 274 10.57 5.07 -15.59
C GLU A 274 11.62 4.27 -14.78
N LEU A 275 11.17 3.46 -13.82
CA LEU A 275 12.05 2.59 -13.04
C LEU A 275 12.73 1.52 -13.90
N LEU A 276 11.99 0.87 -14.81
CA LEU A 276 12.55 -0.16 -15.70
C LEU A 276 13.52 0.45 -16.71
N ALA A 277 13.26 1.65 -17.23
CA ALA A 277 14.18 2.36 -18.08
C ALA A 277 15.47 2.67 -17.33
N GLU A 278 15.38 3.12 -16.08
CA GLU A 278 16.55 3.29 -15.21
C GLU A 278 17.30 1.96 -15.00
N VAL A 279 16.60 0.83 -14.79
CA VAL A 279 17.23 -0.51 -14.69
C VAL A 279 17.98 -0.89 -15.96
N PHE A 280 17.30 -0.87 -17.10
CA PHE A 280 17.80 -1.52 -18.31
C PHE A 280 18.67 -0.60 -19.17
N LEU A 281 18.48 0.72 -19.10
CA LEU A 281 19.24 1.66 -19.93
C LEU A 281 20.50 2.16 -19.25
N THR A 282 20.49 2.39 -17.93
CA THR A 282 21.70 2.86 -17.23
C THR A 282 22.56 1.71 -16.74
N GLY A 283 21.96 0.53 -16.47
CA GLY A 283 22.65 -0.60 -15.83
C GLY A 283 23.09 -0.33 -14.39
N GLU A 284 22.75 0.83 -13.83
CA GLU A 284 23.15 1.26 -12.50
C GLU A 284 22.13 0.93 -11.41
N LEU A 285 20.97 0.35 -11.77
CA LEU A 285 19.90 0.23 -10.80
C LEU A 285 20.21 -0.80 -9.72
N ILE A 286 20.42 -0.28 -8.53
CA ILE A 286 20.30 -1.01 -7.28
C ILE A 286 18.81 -1.32 -7.12
N LEU A 287 18.40 -2.52 -7.54
CA LEU A 287 17.11 -3.07 -7.15
C LEU A 287 16.96 -2.85 -5.65
N ASN A 288 15.91 -2.14 -5.26
CA ASN A 288 15.61 -1.87 -3.88
C ASN A 288 14.22 -2.46 -3.56
N GLU A 289 13.95 -2.63 -2.27
CA GLU A 289 12.70 -3.25 -1.83
C GLU A 289 11.48 -2.47 -2.30
N LEU A 290 11.58 -1.13 -2.38
CA LEU A 290 10.49 -0.27 -2.79
C LEU A 290 10.12 -0.50 -4.26
N VAL A 291 11.09 -0.69 -5.16
CA VAL A 291 10.86 -1.02 -6.58
C VAL A 291 10.13 -2.35 -6.70
N MET A 292 10.55 -3.37 -5.95
CA MET A 292 9.89 -4.68 -5.97
C MET A 292 8.46 -4.61 -5.40
N LYS A 293 8.25 -3.80 -4.37
CA LYS A 293 6.92 -3.51 -3.82
C LYS A 293 6.02 -2.79 -4.84
N LYS A 294 6.54 -1.83 -5.61
CA LYS A 294 5.82 -1.21 -6.74
C LYS A 294 5.43 -2.23 -7.81
N LEU A 295 6.33 -3.15 -8.15
CA LEU A 295 6.04 -4.22 -9.11
C LEU A 295 4.90 -5.15 -8.61
N ALA A 296 4.87 -5.46 -7.31
CA ALA A 296 3.76 -6.21 -6.71
C ALA A 296 2.42 -5.46 -6.78
N LEU A 297 2.44 -4.13 -6.72
CA LEU A 297 1.25 -3.30 -6.86
C LEU A 297 0.69 -3.29 -8.28
N VAL A 298 1.53 -3.36 -9.31
CA VAL A 298 1.08 -3.66 -10.69
C VAL A 298 0.27 -4.97 -10.71
N GLY A 299 0.74 -5.98 -9.96
CA GLY A 299 0.01 -7.22 -9.75
C GLY A 299 -1.34 -7.01 -9.07
N CYS A 300 -1.41 -6.17 -8.04
CA CYS A 300 -2.64 -5.82 -7.32
C CYS A 300 -3.64 -5.07 -8.21
N THR A 301 -3.19 -4.14 -9.06
CA THR A 301 -4.06 -3.41 -10.00
C THR A 301 -4.55 -4.28 -11.15
N CYS A 302 -3.75 -5.25 -11.60
CA CYS A 302 -4.22 -6.27 -12.53
C CYS A 302 -5.37 -7.10 -11.93
N LEU A 303 -5.33 -7.41 -10.62
CA LEU A 303 -6.45 -8.04 -9.91
C LEU A 303 -7.67 -7.14 -9.84
N LEU A 304 -7.49 -5.85 -9.58
CA LEU A 304 -8.58 -4.87 -9.60
C LEU A 304 -9.27 -4.83 -10.97
N VAL A 305 -8.52 -4.76 -12.07
CA VAL A 305 -9.08 -4.79 -13.42
C VAL A 305 -9.84 -6.10 -13.65
N ALA A 306 -9.24 -7.25 -13.30
CA ALA A 306 -9.90 -8.55 -13.41
C ALA A 306 -11.18 -8.65 -12.56
N HIS A 307 -11.30 -7.85 -11.49
CA HIS A 307 -12.45 -7.80 -10.60
C HIS A 307 -13.56 -6.98 -11.21
N SER A 308 -13.20 -5.76 -11.60
CA SER A 308 -14.12 -4.79 -12.15
C SER A 308 -14.81 -5.29 -13.41
N VAL A 309 -14.15 -6.14 -14.20
CA VAL A 309 -14.76 -6.79 -15.37
C VAL A 309 -15.85 -7.80 -14.99
N LYS A 310 -15.74 -8.45 -13.82
CA LYS A 310 -16.73 -9.42 -13.32
C LYS A 310 -17.98 -8.74 -12.74
N ASP A 311 -17.85 -7.56 -12.14
CA ASP A 311 -18.94 -6.85 -11.45
C ASP A 311 -20.00 -6.23 -12.37
N LYS A 312 -19.89 -6.43 -13.69
CA LYS A 312 -21.01 -6.14 -14.59
C LYS A 312 -22.19 -7.11 -14.44
N VAL A 313 -22.06 -8.14 -13.62
CA VAL A 313 -23.20 -8.96 -13.20
C VAL A 313 -24.03 -8.14 -12.22
N ASP A 314 -25.22 -7.78 -12.67
CA ASP A 314 -26.15 -6.82 -12.10
C ASP A 314 -26.30 -6.94 -10.57
N VAL A 315 -26.06 -5.83 -9.86
CA VAL A 315 -26.12 -5.74 -8.38
C VAL A 315 -27.56 -5.91 -7.86
N THR A 316 -28.57 -5.93 -8.75
CA THR A 316 -29.93 -6.42 -8.46
C THR A 316 -29.94 -7.87 -7.97
N ALA A 317 -28.88 -8.64 -8.21
CA ALA A 317 -28.66 -9.97 -7.64
C ALA A 317 -28.35 -10.00 -6.13
N TYR A 318 -28.33 -8.87 -5.41
CA TYR A 318 -28.35 -8.91 -3.94
C TYR A 318 -29.64 -9.56 -3.41
N ALA A 319 -30.73 -9.53 -4.20
CA ALA A 319 -31.94 -10.32 -3.94
C ALA A 319 -31.78 -11.82 -4.29
N GLY A 320 -30.80 -12.17 -5.13
CA GLY A 320 -30.44 -13.55 -5.47
C GLY A 320 -29.60 -14.26 -4.41
N MET A 321 -29.00 -13.54 -3.45
CA MET A 321 -28.35 -14.15 -2.27
C MET A 321 -29.34 -14.78 -1.29
N LEU A 322 -30.64 -14.52 -1.44
CA LEU A 322 -31.70 -15.19 -0.67
C LEU A 322 -32.23 -16.46 -1.35
N PHE A 323 -31.81 -16.74 -2.58
CA PHE A 323 -32.12 -17.97 -3.30
C PHE A 323 -30.84 -18.79 -3.43
N GLU A 324 -30.40 -19.33 -2.28
CA GLU A 324 -29.50 -20.49 -2.23
C GLU A 324 -30.13 -21.63 -3.00
N GLU A 325 -29.42 -22.18 -3.99
CA GLU A 325 -29.40 -23.65 -4.18
C GLU A 325 -28.26 -24.16 -5.09
N ASP A 326 -27.52 -23.30 -5.81
CA ASP A 326 -26.41 -23.76 -6.67
C ASP A 326 -25.05 -23.07 -6.43
N VAL A 327 -24.66 -22.94 -5.15
CA VAL A 327 -23.33 -22.43 -4.74
C VAL A 327 -22.18 -23.41 -5.10
N GLY A 328 -22.50 -24.62 -5.58
CA GLY A 328 -21.53 -25.71 -5.80
C GLY A 328 -20.69 -25.62 -7.08
N ALA A 329 -21.23 -25.06 -8.18
CA ALA A 329 -20.53 -25.05 -9.45
C ALA A 329 -19.63 -23.81 -9.58
N ARG A 330 -18.43 -23.87 -8.98
CA ARG A 330 -17.36 -22.87 -9.18
C ARG A 330 -17.11 -22.72 -10.69
N ARG A 331 -17.70 -21.70 -11.32
CA ARG A 331 -17.54 -21.44 -12.76
C ARG A 331 -16.05 -21.39 -13.08
N VAL A 332 -15.63 -22.22 -14.04
CA VAL A 332 -14.24 -22.26 -14.50
C VAL A 332 -13.86 -20.87 -15.00
N THR A 333 -12.89 -20.24 -14.34
CA THR A 333 -12.37 -18.93 -14.73
C THR A 333 -11.81 -18.99 -16.14
N GLY A 334 -12.22 -18.08 -17.02
CA GLY A 334 -11.71 -18.02 -18.39
C GLY A 334 -10.18 -17.91 -18.46
N ARG A 335 -9.58 -18.27 -19.61
CA ARG A 335 -8.12 -18.30 -19.82
C ARG A 335 -7.46 -16.95 -19.55
N ARG A 336 -8.00 -15.85 -20.09
CA ARG A 336 -7.48 -14.48 -19.91
C ARG A 336 -7.46 -14.08 -18.43
N LYS A 337 -8.55 -14.36 -17.71
CA LYS A 337 -8.63 -14.10 -16.27
C LYS A 337 -7.63 -14.93 -15.48
N SER A 338 -7.48 -16.20 -15.83
CA SER A 338 -6.51 -17.09 -15.19
C SER A 338 -5.06 -16.65 -15.44
N ALA A 339 -4.77 -16.08 -16.61
CA ALA A 339 -3.47 -15.50 -16.91
C ALA A 339 -3.20 -14.24 -16.06
N ALA A 340 -4.19 -13.34 -15.94
CA ALA A 340 -4.09 -12.18 -15.05
C ALA A 340 -3.87 -12.59 -13.59
N LEU A 341 -4.63 -13.58 -13.09
CA LEU A 341 -4.46 -14.12 -11.73
C LEU A 341 -3.09 -14.76 -11.52
N LEU A 342 -2.51 -15.41 -12.54
CA LEU A 342 -1.16 -15.95 -12.49
C LEU A 342 -0.13 -14.82 -12.44
N ALA A 343 -0.21 -13.86 -13.36
CA ALA A 343 0.72 -12.73 -13.43
C ALA A 343 0.73 -11.95 -12.10
N SER A 344 -0.44 -11.60 -11.55
CA SER A 344 -0.57 -10.94 -10.26
C SER A 344 0.09 -11.72 -9.13
N ARG A 345 -0.09 -13.05 -9.08
CA ARG A 345 0.54 -13.91 -8.07
C ARG A 345 2.06 -13.93 -8.19
N LEU A 346 2.58 -14.05 -9.41
CA LEU A 346 4.02 -14.08 -9.64
C LEU A 346 4.69 -12.74 -9.31
N LEU A 347 4.04 -11.61 -9.63
CA LEU A 347 4.54 -10.28 -9.27
C LEU A 347 4.59 -10.08 -7.75
N MET A 348 3.52 -10.45 -7.04
CA MET A 348 3.49 -10.39 -5.57
C MET A 348 4.50 -11.37 -4.94
N ALA A 349 4.58 -12.61 -5.43
CA ALA A 349 5.54 -13.60 -4.93
C ALA A 349 6.99 -13.17 -5.17
N GLY A 350 7.29 -12.58 -6.33
CA GLY A 350 8.61 -12.04 -6.65
C GLY A 350 9.07 -10.99 -5.64
N MET A 351 8.17 -10.11 -5.21
CA MET A 351 8.45 -9.16 -4.13
C MET A 351 8.75 -9.88 -2.81
N PHE A 352 7.93 -10.85 -2.37
CA PHE A 352 8.19 -11.57 -1.11
C PHE A 352 9.52 -12.33 -1.13
N PHE A 353 9.88 -12.94 -2.28
CA PHE A 353 11.17 -13.58 -2.45
C PHE A 353 12.32 -12.58 -2.34
N TYR A 354 12.20 -11.44 -3.02
CA TYR A 354 13.23 -10.41 -2.99
C TYR A 354 13.45 -9.86 -1.58
N VAL A 355 12.39 -9.44 -0.90
CA VAL A 355 12.47 -8.85 0.44
C VAL A 355 12.98 -9.89 1.46
N GLY A 356 12.58 -11.15 1.32
CA GLY A 356 13.10 -12.25 2.15
C GLY A 356 14.59 -12.52 1.95
N LEU A 357 15.07 -12.52 0.69
CA LEU A 357 16.50 -12.66 0.38
C LEU A 357 17.31 -11.49 0.98
N ARG A 358 16.83 -10.25 0.81
CA ARG A 358 17.46 -9.07 1.44
C ARG A 358 17.45 -9.14 2.97
N GLN A 359 16.42 -9.74 3.56
CA GLN A 359 16.40 -9.95 5.00
C GLN A 359 17.44 -10.97 5.45
N MET A 360 17.60 -12.08 4.73
CA MET A 360 18.65 -13.06 5.04
C MET A 360 20.05 -12.43 4.92
N GLU A 361 20.30 -11.63 3.88
CA GLU A 361 21.55 -10.88 3.73
C GLU A 361 21.78 -9.92 4.92
N ARG A 362 20.75 -9.19 5.35
CA ARG A 362 20.83 -8.30 6.52
C ARG A 362 21.14 -9.03 7.81
N VAL A 363 20.47 -10.17 8.05
CA VAL A 363 20.70 -10.99 9.26
C VAL A 363 22.15 -11.47 9.28
N VAL A 364 22.63 -12.04 8.17
CA VAL A 364 24.02 -12.49 8.05
C VAL A 364 25.02 -11.35 8.25
N ALA A 365 24.81 -10.21 7.58
CA ALA A 365 25.68 -9.04 7.71
C ALA A 365 25.71 -8.49 9.14
N ARG A 366 24.56 -8.49 9.82
CA ARG A 366 24.45 -8.03 11.20
C ARG A 366 25.17 -8.96 12.17
N ASP A 367 25.04 -10.27 11.99
CA ASP A 367 25.74 -11.25 12.82
C ASP A 367 27.26 -11.10 12.70
N PHE A 368 27.77 -10.89 11.48
CA PHE A 368 29.20 -10.55 11.28
C PHE A 368 29.59 -9.22 11.91
N ALA A 369 28.74 -8.20 11.83
CA ALA A 369 29.01 -6.90 12.44
C ALA A 369 29.05 -6.97 13.98
N PHE A 370 28.21 -7.81 14.59
CA PHE A 370 28.25 -8.10 16.03
C PHE A 370 29.53 -8.81 16.42
N VAL A 371 29.97 -9.80 15.66
CA VAL A 371 31.24 -10.50 15.89
C VAL A 371 32.45 -9.56 15.77
N ALA A 372 32.34 -8.53 14.92
CA ALA A 372 33.40 -7.55 14.67
C ALA A 372 33.33 -6.31 15.59
N ASP A 373 32.48 -6.27 16.61
CA ASP A 373 32.23 -5.12 17.49
C ASP A 373 31.99 -3.80 16.72
N HIS A 374 31.37 -3.89 15.53
CA HIS A 374 31.20 -2.73 14.67
C HIS A 374 29.99 -1.89 15.14
N PRO A 375 30.11 -0.56 15.34
CA PRO A 375 29.03 0.29 15.87
C PRO A 375 27.71 0.24 15.08
N LYS A 376 27.81 -0.07 13.78
CA LYS A 376 26.64 -0.23 12.89
C LYS A 376 25.78 -1.45 13.22
N ALA A 377 26.26 -2.42 14.00
CA ALA A 377 25.48 -3.58 14.43
C ALA A 377 24.27 -3.20 15.29
N MET A 378 24.29 -2.01 15.92
CA MET A 378 23.20 -1.51 16.76
C MET A 378 22.12 -0.72 16.00
N TYR A 379 22.32 -0.43 14.71
CA TYR A 379 21.31 0.29 13.94
C TYR A 379 20.13 -0.63 13.65
N ARG A 380 18.97 -0.33 14.22
CA ARG A 380 17.70 -1.02 13.97
C ARG A 380 16.75 -0.10 13.23
N ASP A 381 16.24 -0.56 12.09
CA ASP A 381 15.12 0.08 11.42
C ASP A 381 13.94 -0.89 11.24
N GLY A 382 12.89 -0.44 10.55
CA GLY A 382 11.70 -1.25 10.33
C GLY A 382 11.98 -2.53 9.52
N HIS A 383 13.12 -2.64 8.83
CA HIS A 383 13.49 -3.84 8.10
C HIS A 383 14.05 -4.95 9.00
N ASP A 384 14.49 -4.64 10.21
CA ASP A 384 15.02 -5.62 11.17
C ASP A 384 13.89 -6.41 11.88
N ASN A 385 13.00 -7.03 11.10
CA ASN A 385 11.87 -7.78 11.61
C ASN A 385 11.79 -9.22 11.05
N ASN A 386 11.11 -10.11 11.77
CA ASN A 386 10.96 -11.51 11.38
C ASN A 386 9.81 -11.76 10.38
N TRP A 387 8.92 -10.79 10.16
CA TRP A 387 7.80 -10.94 9.24
C TRP A 387 8.27 -11.19 7.81
N LEU A 388 9.35 -10.54 7.38
CA LEU A 388 9.92 -10.71 6.04
C LEU A 388 10.33 -12.17 5.73
N LEU A 389 10.81 -12.91 6.73
CA LEU A 389 11.15 -14.34 6.57
C LEU A 389 9.88 -15.21 6.49
N VAL A 390 8.86 -14.88 7.27
CA VAL A 390 7.56 -15.57 7.20
C VAL A 390 6.92 -15.34 5.83
N GLU A 391 6.97 -14.11 5.33
CA GLU A 391 6.48 -13.74 4.01
C GLU A 391 7.23 -14.44 2.88
N PHE A 392 8.55 -14.55 2.99
CA PHE A 392 9.37 -15.33 2.06
C PHE A 392 8.89 -16.78 1.94
N VAL A 393 8.71 -17.44 3.09
CA VAL A 393 8.26 -18.84 3.14
C VAL A 393 6.84 -18.98 2.58
N LEU A 394 5.94 -18.05 2.89
CA LEU A 394 4.57 -18.03 2.36
C LEU A 394 4.49 -17.61 0.87
N GLY A 395 5.51 -16.93 0.35
CA GLY A 395 5.64 -16.60 -1.07
C GLY A 395 5.74 -17.85 -1.96
N ILE A 396 6.32 -18.95 -1.45
CA ILE A 396 6.45 -20.22 -2.17
C ILE A 396 5.07 -20.82 -2.54
N PRO A 397 4.17 -21.11 -1.57
CA PRO A 397 2.85 -21.61 -1.89
C PRO A 397 2.01 -20.60 -2.69
N LEU A 398 2.25 -19.29 -2.55
CA LEU A 398 1.55 -18.27 -3.36
C LEU A 398 1.92 -18.40 -4.84
N ALA A 399 3.21 -18.50 -5.15
CA ALA A 399 3.73 -18.60 -6.51
C ALA A 399 3.16 -19.81 -7.25
N ILE A 400 3.22 -20.99 -6.64
CA ILE A 400 2.70 -22.24 -7.23
C ILE A 400 1.17 -22.33 -7.20
N GLY A 401 0.50 -21.51 -6.37
CA GLY A 401 -0.94 -21.56 -6.16
C GLY A 401 -1.37 -22.80 -5.39
N TYR A 402 -0.67 -23.11 -4.31
CA TYR A 402 -1.03 -24.16 -3.37
C TYR A 402 -1.78 -23.56 -2.18
N LYS A 403 -2.95 -24.13 -1.88
CA LYS A 403 -3.91 -23.64 -0.88
C LYS A 403 -4.11 -22.12 -0.99
N SER A 404 -4.33 -21.63 -2.20
CA SER A 404 -4.18 -20.20 -2.53
C SER A 404 -5.00 -19.28 -1.63
N GLY A 405 -6.20 -19.70 -1.22
CA GLY A 405 -7.05 -18.93 -0.30
C GLY A 405 -6.45 -18.79 1.10
N TRP A 406 -5.90 -19.87 1.67
CA TRP A 406 -5.24 -19.82 2.97
C TRP A 406 -3.92 -19.06 2.92
N THR A 407 -3.13 -19.30 1.87
CA THR A 407 -1.85 -18.63 1.68
C THR A 407 -2.02 -17.12 1.52
N ALA A 408 -3.01 -16.68 0.73
CA ALA A 408 -3.31 -15.25 0.56
C ALA A 408 -3.76 -14.60 1.88
N ARG A 409 -4.60 -15.27 2.68
CA ARG A 409 -4.99 -14.77 4.02
C ARG A 409 -3.79 -14.64 4.95
N ALA A 410 -2.95 -15.68 5.02
CA ALA A 410 -1.79 -15.69 5.89
C ALA A 410 -0.84 -14.53 5.53
N LEU A 411 -0.55 -14.35 4.24
CA LEU A 411 0.28 -13.24 3.76
C LEU A 411 -0.35 -11.86 4.00
N ALA A 412 -1.68 -11.73 3.83
CA ALA A 412 -2.36 -10.47 4.12
C ALA A 412 -2.24 -10.12 5.60
N VAL A 413 -2.43 -11.10 6.49
CA VAL A 413 -2.27 -10.92 7.94
C VAL A 413 -0.82 -10.55 8.28
N THR A 414 0.19 -11.22 7.72
CA THR A 414 1.60 -10.89 7.99
C THR A 414 1.95 -9.48 7.53
N LEU A 415 1.51 -9.08 6.33
CA LEU A 415 1.74 -7.73 5.82
C LEU A 415 1.09 -6.65 6.69
N PHE A 416 -0.12 -6.88 7.19
CA PHE A 416 -0.77 -5.95 8.11
C PHE A 416 -0.04 -5.90 9.45
N LEU A 417 0.36 -7.05 10.00
CA LEU A 417 1.14 -7.09 11.23
C LEU A 417 2.49 -6.37 11.06
N GLU A 418 3.19 -6.57 9.95
CA GLU A 418 4.41 -5.84 9.62
C GLU A 418 4.14 -4.33 9.51
N ALA A 419 3.08 -3.91 8.79
CA ALA A 419 2.67 -2.52 8.68
C ALA A 419 2.52 -1.86 10.05
N PHE A 420 1.74 -2.46 10.96
CA PHE A 420 1.46 -1.86 12.26
C PHE A 420 2.58 -2.01 13.29
N THR A 421 3.39 -3.06 13.23
CA THR A 421 4.43 -3.33 14.25
C THR A 421 5.80 -2.78 13.87
N CYS A 422 6.12 -2.67 12.58
CA CYS A 422 7.46 -2.28 12.11
C CYS A 422 7.50 -0.87 11.51
N TRP A 423 6.38 -0.38 10.97
CA TRP A 423 6.35 0.86 10.21
C TRP A 423 5.57 1.96 10.94
N ASN A 424 6.05 2.34 12.13
CA ASN A 424 5.43 3.38 12.95
C ASN A 424 5.75 4.80 12.43
N PHE A 425 5.17 5.17 11.29
CA PHE A 425 5.36 6.49 10.69
C PHE A 425 4.68 7.63 11.47
N LEU A 426 3.81 7.31 12.43
CA LEU A 426 3.17 8.29 13.31
C LEU A 426 4.08 8.71 14.47
N SER A 427 5.13 7.94 14.75
CA SER A 427 6.10 8.28 15.78
C SER A 427 7.06 9.35 15.29
N SER A 428 7.19 10.43 16.05
CA SER A 428 8.22 11.46 15.82
C SER A 428 9.64 10.94 16.02
N ALA A 429 9.82 9.81 16.72
CA ALA A 429 11.11 9.15 16.90
C ALA A 429 11.54 8.30 15.70
N GLN A 430 10.64 8.07 14.73
CA GLN A 430 10.94 7.23 13.58
C GLN A 430 11.97 7.90 12.67
N PHE A 431 13.08 7.20 12.44
CA PHE A 431 14.05 7.62 11.43
C PHE A 431 13.43 7.50 10.04
N ARG A 432 13.41 8.60 9.27
CA ARG A 432 12.81 8.69 7.92
C ARG A 432 11.31 8.32 7.91
N PRO A 433 10.43 9.17 8.49
CA PRO A 433 8.99 8.89 8.55
C PRO A 433 8.35 8.71 7.17
N ASP A 434 8.83 9.42 6.14
CA ASP A 434 8.35 9.25 4.75
C ASP A 434 8.59 7.83 4.24
N HIS A 435 9.77 7.27 4.52
CA HIS A 435 10.13 5.91 4.10
C HIS A 435 9.27 4.87 4.83
N ALA A 436 9.12 5.03 6.16
CA ALA A 436 8.24 4.16 6.94
C ALA A 436 6.78 4.22 6.46
N ARG A 437 6.28 5.43 6.14
CA ARG A 437 4.94 5.63 5.57
C ARG A 437 4.78 4.91 4.24
N SER A 438 5.74 5.02 3.31
CA SER A 438 5.69 4.32 2.03
C SER A 438 5.63 2.79 2.21
N HIS A 439 6.39 2.23 3.15
CA HIS A 439 6.32 0.80 3.47
C HIS A 439 4.97 0.43 4.07
N PHE A 440 4.47 1.21 5.02
CA PHE A 440 3.16 1.02 5.65
C PHE A 440 2.05 0.93 4.59
N VAL A 441 1.87 1.97 3.76
CA VAL A 441 0.78 2.03 2.78
C VAL A 441 0.91 0.97 1.70
N THR A 442 2.14 0.61 1.32
CA THR A 442 2.37 -0.43 0.32
C THR A 442 2.03 -1.81 0.85
N ASN A 443 2.37 -2.10 2.11
CA ASN A 443 1.98 -3.35 2.76
C ASN A 443 0.46 -3.45 2.89
N MET A 444 -0.21 -2.36 3.27
CA MET A 444 -1.68 -2.29 3.31
C MET A 444 -2.30 -2.58 1.94
N ALA A 445 -1.77 -1.96 0.88
CA ALA A 445 -2.24 -2.16 -0.49
C ALA A 445 -1.99 -3.58 -1.03
N CYS A 446 -0.81 -4.15 -0.78
CA CYS A 446 -0.51 -5.54 -1.13
C CYS A 446 -1.42 -6.52 -0.38
N GLY A 447 -1.68 -6.26 0.91
CA GLY A 447 -2.68 -7.00 1.68
C GLY A 447 -4.07 -6.91 1.04
N GLY A 448 -4.49 -5.72 0.59
CA GLY A 448 -5.71 -5.53 -0.20
C GLY A 448 -5.74 -6.36 -1.49
N GLY A 449 -4.63 -6.40 -2.24
CA GLY A 449 -4.48 -7.24 -3.43
C GLY A 449 -4.64 -8.74 -3.12
N LEU A 450 -4.09 -9.22 -2.01
CA LEU A 450 -4.24 -10.60 -1.56
C LEU A 450 -5.68 -10.93 -1.14
N LEU A 451 -6.41 -10.00 -0.52
CA LEU A 451 -7.83 -10.17 -0.22
C LEU A 451 -8.67 -10.31 -1.51
N LEU A 452 -8.35 -9.56 -2.57
CA LEU A 452 -8.98 -9.75 -3.89
C LEU A 452 -8.63 -11.12 -4.48
N LEU A 453 -7.36 -11.51 -4.42
CA LEU A 453 -6.89 -12.80 -4.94
C LEU A 453 -7.63 -13.97 -4.29
N GLN A 454 -7.79 -13.91 -2.97
CA GLN A 454 -8.55 -14.88 -2.19
C GLN A 454 -9.99 -15.03 -2.70
N ALA A 455 -10.67 -13.92 -2.99
CA ALA A 455 -12.04 -13.93 -3.46
C ALA A 455 -12.21 -14.50 -4.88
N PHE A 456 -11.20 -14.37 -5.75
CA PHE A 456 -11.21 -15.02 -7.07
C PHE A 456 -10.91 -16.51 -7.03
N GLY A 457 -10.20 -16.95 -6.00
CA GLY A 457 -9.60 -18.26 -5.94
C GLY A 457 -8.33 -18.39 -6.80
N ALA A 458 -7.83 -19.61 -6.87
CA ALA A 458 -6.51 -19.94 -7.38
C ALA A 458 -6.32 -19.59 -8.88
N GLY A 459 -7.38 -19.65 -9.69
CA GLY A 459 -7.31 -19.55 -11.15
C GLY A 459 -6.76 -20.83 -11.79
N ARG A 460 -6.96 -21.01 -13.11
CA ARG A 460 -6.69 -22.28 -13.82
C ARG A 460 -5.26 -22.81 -13.63
N TYR A 461 -4.27 -21.93 -13.61
CA TYR A 461 -2.85 -22.28 -13.55
C TYR A 461 -2.38 -22.40 -12.10
N THR A 462 -2.86 -23.41 -11.38
CA THR A 462 -2.52 -23.66 -9.98
C THR A 462 -2.41 -25.13 -9.65
N VAL A 463 -1.55 -25.43 -8.68
CA VAL A 463 -1.46 -26.77 -8.08
C VAL A 463 -2.81 -27.18 -7.49
N ASP A 464 -3.55 -26.26 -6.86
CA ASP A 464 -4.89 -26.55 -6.34
C ASP A 464 -5.85 -27.10 -7.40
N ASN A 465 -5.85 -26.50 -8.60
CA ASN A 465 -6.70 -26.98 -9.70
C ASN A 465 -6.19 -28.28 -10.31
N LEU A 466 -4.87 -28.48 -10.39
CA LEU A 466 -4.29 -29.74 -10.85
C LEU A 466 -4.68 -30.90 -9.92
N LEU A 467 -4.55 -30.70 -8.59
CA LEU A 467 -4.94 -31.70 -7.59
C LEU A 467 -6.45 -31.95 -7.60
N ALA A 468 -7.26 -30.92 -7.80
CA ALA A 468 -8.71 -31.07 -7.91
C ALA A 468 -9.13 -31.83 -9.18
N ALA A 469 -8.41 -31.66 -10.30
CA ALA A 469 -8.64 -32.41 -11.52
C ALA A 469 -8.29 -33.90 -11.32
N LYS A 470 -7.12 -34.20 -10.74
CA LYS A 470 -6.67 -35.57 -10.45
C LYS A 470 -7.59 -36.32 -9.49
N LYS A 471 -8.31 -35.63 -8.59
CA LYS A 471 -9.30 -36.26 -7.69
C LYS A 471 -10.61 -36.64 -8.38
N ARG A 472 -10.90 -36.06 -9.55
CA ARG A 472 -12.12 -36.33 -10.33
C ARG A 472 -11.94 -37.47 -11.33
N GLU A 473 -10.70 -37.69 -11.76
CA GLU A 473 -10.26 -38.91 -12.44
C GLU A 473 -10.22 -40.07 -11.44
#